data_AF-B0XLH5-F1
#
_entry.id   AF-B0XLH5-F1
#
_cell.length_a   1.000
_cell.length_b   1.000
_cell.length_c   1.000
_cell.angle_alpha   90.00
_cell.angle_beta   90.00
_cell.angle_gamma   90.00
#
_symmetry.space_group_name_H-M   'P 1'
#
loop_
_entity.id
_entity.type
_entity.pdbx_description
1 polymer ?
#
loop_
_entity_poly.entity_id
_entity_poly.type
_entity_poly.pdbx_seq_one_letter_code
_entity_poly.pdbx_strand_id
1 'polypeptide(L)'
;MAHSGGTPSVMDNSSYYGQDELDASDDSGADQVLKPGLPLREQDRFLPIANITKIMKKGIPANGKIAKDARECVQECVSEFISFITSEASERCHLEKRKTINGEDILCAMYTLGFDNYVDPLKEYLTKYREVGD
;
A
#
# COMPACT_ATOMS: atom_id res chain seq x y z
N MET A 1 47.68 14.80 46.65
CA MET A 1 48.30 15.95 45.96
C MET A 1 48.23 15.66 44.47
N ALA A 2 47.56 16.55 43.72
CA ALA A 2 47.31 16.64 42.27
C ALA A 2 47.67 15.47 41.32
N HIS A 3 46.65 14.91 40.65
CA HIS A 3 46.77 14.39 39.28
C HIS A 3 45.96 15.30 38.34
N SER A 4 46.68 15.94 37.42
CA SER A 4 46.20 16.93 36.45
C SER A 4 45.44 16.25 35.32
N GLY A 5 44.23 16.73 35.04
CA GLY A 5 43.46 16.37 33.84
C GLY A 5 44.01 17.05 32.59
N GLY A 6 44.03 16.32 31.48
CA GLY A 6 44.28 16.83 30.14
C GLY A 6 43.26 16.22 29.18
N THR A 7 42.44 17.07 28.57
CA THR A 7 41.56 16.73 27.43
C THR A 7 42.37 16.79 26.12
N PRO A 8 42.13 15.88 25.15
CA PRO A 8 42.36 16.14 23.73
C PRO A 8 41.01 16.27 23.01
N SER A 9 40.57 17.48 22.67
CA SER A 9 40.69 18.12 21.35
C SER A 9 40.03 17.35 20.19
N VAL A 10 38.82 17.82 19.85
CA VAL A 10 38.19 17.88 18.52
C VAL A 10 39.05 17.49 17.32
N MET A 11 38.57 16.51 16.55
CA MET A 11 38.88 16.38 15.13
C MET A 11 37.68 16.84 14.30
N ASP A 12 38.02 17.73 13.38
CA ASP A 12 37.23 18.36 12.33
C ASP A 12 36.54 17.34 11.40
N ASN A 13 35.27 17.61 11.04
CA ASN A 13 34.64 17.04 9.85
C ASN A 13 33.71 18.08 9.21
N SER A 14 34.26 19.26 8.92
CA SER A 14 33.66 20.24 8.01
C SER A 14 33.90 19.83 6.55
N SER A 15 33.12 18.88 6.03
CA SER A 15 32.98 18.66 4.58
C SER A 15 31.78 17.80 4.20
N TYR A 16 30.56 18.29 4.46
CA TYR A 16 29.40 17.92 3.64
C TYR A 16 28.32 19.01 3.70
N TYR A 17 28.63 20.19 3.13
CA TYR A 17 27.59 21.07 2.56
C TYR A 17 26.68 20.22 1.63
N GLY A 18 25.38 20.40 1.45
CA GLY A 18 24.42 21.43 1.83
C GLY A 18 23.13 21.21 1.02
N GLN A 19 22.01 21.67 1.59
CA GLN A 19 20.93 22.46 0.99
C GLN A 19 20.38 22.24 -0.45
N ASP A 20 19.05 22.06 -0.48
CA ASP A 20 18.02 22.43 -1.47
C ASP A 20 17.94 21.79 -2.89
N GLU A 21 16.73 21.26 -3.13
CA GLU A 21 15.93 21.05 -4.36
C GLU A 21 16.56 20.47 -5.65
N LEU A 22 15.99 19.34 -6.12
CA LEU A 22 15.42 19.23 -7.48
C LEU A 22 14.56 17.96 -7.61
N ASP A 23 13.32 18.21 -8.02
CA ASP A 23 12.33 17.27 -8.52
C ASP A 23 12.85 16.54 -9.77
N ALA A 24 12.76 15.21 -9.77
CA ALA A 24 12.73 14.39 -10.97
C ALA A 24 12.06 13.05 -10.64
N SER A 25 10.78 12.98 -11.01
CA SER A 25 10.03 11.76 -11.23
C SER A 25 10.81 10.76 -12.09
N ASP A 26 11.27 9.65 -11.51
CA ASP A 26 11.60 8.45 -12.27
C ASP A 26 10.32 7.63 -12.45
N ASP A 27 9.57 8.01 -13.49
CA ASP A 27 8.55 7.18 -14.10
C ASP A 27 9.24 6.05 -14.85
N SER A 28 9.47 4.95 -14.14
CA SER A 28 9.82 3.68 -14.76
C SER A 28 8.75 2.66 -14.37
N GLY A 29 7.56 2.83 -14.98
CA GLY A 29 6.54 1.80 -15.08
C GLY A 29 7.05 0.60 -15.87
N ALA A 30 7.86 -0.24 -15.22
CA ALA A 30 8.18 -1.56 -15.73
C ALA A 30 7.12 -2.54 -15.20
N ASP A 31 6.21 -2.91 -16.09
CA ASP A 31 5.23 -3.98 -15.92
C ASP A 31 5.97 -5.33 -15.77
N GLN A 32 6.52 -5.58 -14.58
CA GLN A 32 7.22 -6.82 -14.27
C GLN A 32 6.24 -7.81 -13.66
N VAL A 33 5.80 -8.75 -14.49
CA VAL A 33 5.14 -9.99 -14.07
C VAL A 33 5.94 -10.60 -12.92
N LEU A 34 5.32 -10.68 -11.74
CA LEU A 34 5.91 -11.22 -10.51
C LEU A 34 6.42 -12.65 -10.76
N LYS A 35 7.74 -12.84 -10.79
CA LYS A 35 8.34 -14.19 -10.85
C LYS A 35 8.12 -14.88 -9.49
N PRO A 36 7.50 -16.07 -9.45
CA PRO A 36 7.33 -16.80 -8.20
C PRO A 36 8.70 -17.06 -7.54
N GLY A 37 8.88 -16.58 -6.30
CA GLY A 37 10.07 -16.85 -5.48
C GLY A 37 11.11 -15.73 -5.38
N LEU A 38 10.95 -14.60 -6.08
CA LEU A 38 11.74 -13.40 -5.79
C LEU A 38 11.09 -12.58 -4.68
N PRO A 39 11.86 -12.03 -3.72
CA PRO A 39 11.32 -11.09 -2.74
C PRO A 39 10.71 -9.90 -3.48
N LEU A 40 9.44 -9.60 -3.20
CA LEU A 40 8.82 -8.38 -3.69
C LEU A 40 9.60 -7.18 -3.12
N ARG A 41 9.91 -6.21 -3.98
CA ARG A 41 10.45 -4.94 -3.46
C ARG A 41 9.38 -4.32 -2.57
N GLU A 42 9.81 -3.64 -1.52
CA GLU A 42 8.88 -3.05 -0.57
C GLU A 42 7.89 -2.07 -1.23
N GLN A 43 8.36 -1.33 -2.24
CA GLN A 43 7.54 -0.42 -3.03
C GLN A 43 6.45 -1.14 -3.86
N ASP A 44 6.69 -2.38 -4.30
CA ASP A 44 5.71 -3.16 -5.08
C ASP A 44 4.57 -3.69 -4.21
N ARG A 45 4.73 -3.66 -2.87
CA ARG A 45 3.71 -4.12 -1.91
C ARG A 45 2.66 -3.06 -1.60
N PHE A 46 2.95 -1.79 -1.89
CA PHE A 46 2.12 -0.67 -1.48
C PHE A 46 1.52 0.06 -2.68
N LEU A 47 0.27 0.47 -2.56
CA LEU A 47 -0.30 1.40 -3.54
C LEU A 47 0.38 2.77 -3.43
N PRO A 48 0.50 3.55 -4.53
CA PRO A 48 1.10 4.87 -4.49
C PRO A 48 0.45 5.76 -3.43
N ILE A 49 1.27 6.37 -2.56
CA ILE A 49 0.80 7.20 -1.43
C ILE A 49 -0.08 8.35 -1.90
N ALA A 50 0.15 8.87 -3.11
CA ALA A 50 -0.65 9.92 -3.74
C ALA A 50 -2.10 9.46 -3.97
N ASN A 51 -2.31 8.22 -4.42
CA ASN A 51 -3.63 7.66 -4.67
C ASN A 51 -4.40 7.44 -3.36
N ILE A 52 -3.72 6.91 -2.34
CA ILE A 52 -4.26 6.76 -0.98
C ILE A 52 -4.69 8.12 -0.43
N THR A 53 -3.79 9.11 -0.48
CA THR A 53 -4.06 10.48 0.01
C THR A 53 -5.27 11.11 -0.69
N LYS A 54 -5.39 10.93 -2.00
CA LYS A 54 -6.49 11.46 -2.81
C LYS A 54 -7.84 10.90 -2.38
N ILE A 55 -7.91 9.61 -2.05
CA ILE A 55 -9.14 8.96 -1.56
C ILE A 55 -9.45 9.40 -0.14
N MET A 56 -8.46 9.38 0.77
CA MET A 56 -8.65 9.82 2.16
C MET A 56 -9.17 11.25 2.24
N LYS A 57 -8.70 12.15 1.36
CA LYS A 57 -9.15 13.55 1.27
C LYS A 57 -10.63 13.70 0.96
N LYS A 58 -11.25 12.75 0.25
CA LYS A 58 -12.69 12.78 -0.03
C LYS A 58 -13.55 12.56 1.23
N GLY A 59 -12.97 11.94 2.27
CA GLY A 59 -13.65 11.66 3.53
C GLY A 59 -13.54 12.76 4.59
N ILE A 60 -12.88 13.88 4.29
CA ILE A 60 -12.69 14.99 5.26
C ILE A 60 -13.04 16.34 4.62
N PRO A 61 -13.22 17.42 5.42
CA PRO A 61 -13.48 18.76 4.89
C PRO A 61 -12.39 19.26 3.93
N ALA A 62 -12.76 20.15 2.99
CA ALA A 62 -11.87 20.65 1.95
C ALA A 62 -10.54 21.26 2.48
N ASN A 63 -10.60 21.94 3.63
CA ASN A 63 -9.45 22.52 4.32
C ASN A 63 -8.78 21.58 5.33
N GLY A 64 -9.33 20.38 5.56
CA GLY A 64 -8.80 19.40 6.49
C GLY A 64 -7.41 18.93 6.07
N LYS A 65 -6.51 18.69 7.02
CA LYS A 65 -5.15 18.18 6.77
C LYS A 65 -5.05 16.73 7.27
N ILE A 66 -4.24 15.93 6.59
CA ILE A 66 -3.95 14.54 6.99
C ILE A 66 -2.48 14.51 7.41
N ALA A 67 -2.17 13.94 8.57
CA ALA A 67 -0.80 13.77 9.02
C ALA A 67 -0.03 12.79 8.12
N LYS A 68 1.31 12.85 8.12
CA LYS A 68 2.14 11.92 7.36
C LYS A 68 1.91 10.48 7.82
N ASP A 69 2.04 10.25 9.11
CA ASP A 69 1.90 8.95 9.74
C ASP A 69 0.52 8.32 9.50
N ALA A 70 -0.53 9.15 9.42
CA ALA A 70 -1.88 8.67 9.09
C ALA A 70 -1.99 8.16 7.64
N ARG A 71 -1.26 8.76 6.69
CA ARG A 71 -1.24 8.28 5.30
C ARG A 71 -0.48 6.96 5.19
N GLU A 72 0.66 6.85 5.88
CA GLU A 72 1.50 5.64 5.90
C GLU A 72 0.76 4.48 6.57
N CYS A 73 0.13 4.73 7.72
CA CYS A 73 -0.72 3.76 8.41
C CYS A 73 -1.85 3.23 7.50
N VAL A 74 -2.58 4.11 6.81
CA VAL A 74 -3.64 3.67 5.89
C VAL A 74 -3.07 2.95 4.66
N GLN A 75 -1.90 3.34 4.15
CA GLN A 75 -1.24 2.63 3.06
C GLN A 75 -0.92 1.18 3.45
N GLU A 76 -0.38 0.95 4.64
CA GLU A 76 -0.13 -0.38 5.19
C GLU A 76 -1.45 -1.16 5.38
N CYS A 77 -2.47 -0.52 5.98
CA CYS A 77 -3.77 -1.16 6.18
C CYS A 77 -4.44 -1.59 4.87
N VAL A 78 -4.28 -0.83 3.79
CA VAL A 78 -4.88 -1.18 2.49
C VAL A 78 -4.18 -2.39 1.88
N SER A 79 -2.85 -2.49 1.99
CA SER A 79 -2.12 -3.68 1.54
C SER A 79 -2.50 -4.92 2.34
N GLU A 80 -2.66 -4.77 3.66
CA GLU A 80 -3.15 -5.85 4.52
C GLU A 80 -4.59 -6.23 4.16
N PHE A 81 -5.46 -5.25 3.91
CA PHE A 81 -6.85 -5.49 3.51
C PHE A 81 -6.94 -6.28 2.21
N ILE A 82 -6.14 -5.95 1.19
CA ILE A 82 -6.08 -6.71 -0.07
C ILE A 82 -5.65 -8.16 0.23
N SER A 83 -4.61 -8.34 1.05
CA SER A 83 -4.11 -9.68 1.41
C SER A 83 -5.14 -10.50 2.17
N PHE A 84 -5.83 -9.88 3.13
CA PHE A 84 -6.86 -10.49 3.96
C PHE A 84 -8.08 -10.98 3.15
N ILE A 85 -8.65 -10.11 2.32
CA ILE A 85 -9.79 -10.48 1.47
C ILE A 85 -9.36 -11.57 0.47
N THR A 86 -8.17 -11.42 -0.12
CA THR A 86 -7.67 -12.38 -1.12
C THR A 86 -7.37 -13.74 -0.50
N SER A 87 -6.92 -13.80 0.77
CA SER A 87 -6.69 -15.09 1.44
C SER A 87 -7.98 -15.87 1.66
N GLU A 88 -9.06 -15.21 2.08
CA GLU A 88 -10.38 -15.83 2.25
C GLU A 88 -10.94 -16.32 0.91
N ALA A 89 -10.87 -15.48 -0.13
CA ALA A 89 -11.31 -15.84 -1.47
C ALA A 89 -10.49 -17.00 -2.06
N SER A 90 -9.18 -17.03 -1.78
CA SER A 90 -8.27 -18.10 -2.19
C SER A 90 -8.64 -19.43 -1.53
N GLU A 91 -8.95 -19.43 -0.23
CA GLU A 91 -9.38 -20.63 0.50
C GLU A 91 -10.63 -21.24 -0.16
N ARG A 92 -11.67 -20.42 -0.39
CA ARG A 92 -12.88 -20.87 -1.09
C ARG A 92 -12.59 -21.43 -2.48
N CYS A 93 -11.82 -20.70 -3.28
CA CYS A 93 -11.44 -21.12 -4.63
C CYS A 93 -10.74 -22.49 -4.61
N HIS A 94 -9.83 -22.70 -3.64
CA HIS A 94 -9.12 -23.95 -3.46
C HIS A 94 -10.04 -25.09 -3.01
N LEU A 95 -10.97 -24.84 -2.07
CA LEU A 95 -11.97 -25.81 -1.63
C LEU A 95 -12.86 -26.29 -2.78
N GLU A 96 -13.19 -25.39 -3.72
CA GLU A 96 -13.91 -25.71 -4.96
C GLU A 96 -13.03 -26.34 -6.05
N LYS A 97 -11.77 -26.70 -5.74
CA LYS A 97 -10.78 -27.30 -6.66
C LYS A 97 -10.46 -26.43 -7.88
N ARG A 98 -10.63 -25.11 -7.77
CA ARG A 98 -10.23 -24.13 -8.79
C ARG A 98 -8.83 -23.61 -8.50
N LYS A 99 -8.15 -23.13 -9.54
CA LYS A 99 -6.81 -22.51 -9.46
C LYS A 99 -6.83 -21.01 -9.72
N THR A 100 -7.98 -20.48 -10.12
CA THR A 100 -8.16 -19.08 -10.50
C THR A 100 -9.27 -18.50 -9.65
N ILE A 101 -8.93 -17.48 -8.86
CA ILE A 101 -9.89 -16.67 -8.10
C ILE A 101 -10.68 -15.83 -9.10
N ASN A 102 -12.00 -15.80 -8.96
CA ASN A 102 -12.88 -14.98 -9.79
C ASN A 102 -13.62 -13.91 -8.95
N GLY A 103 -14.42 -13.07 -9.60
CA GLY A 103 -15.17 -12.01 -8.91
C GLY A 103 -16.19 -12.52 -7.89
N GLU A 104 -16.78 -13.70 -8.09
CA GLU A 104 -17.74 -14.29 -7.14
C GLU A 104 -17.04 -14.73 -5.84
N ASP A 105 -15.79 -15.20 -5.93
CA ASP A 105 -14.98 -15.54 -4.75
C ASP A 105 -14.76 -14.31 -3.86
N ILE A 106 -14.44 -13.17 -4.47
CA ILE A 106 -14.25 -11.90 -3.77
C ILE A 106 -15.56 -11.44 -3.11
N LEU A 107 -16.68 -11.52 -3.82
CA LEU A 107 -17.99 -11.17 -3.28
C LEU A 107 -18.37 -12.05 -2.08
N CYS A 108 -18.10 -13.35 -2.16
CA CYS A 108 -18.31 -14.27 -1.05
C CYS A 108 -17.40 -13.94 0.14
N ALA A 109 -16.11 -13.68 -0.10
CA ALA A 109 -15.17 -13.32 0.95
C ALA A 109 -15.59 -12.04 1.69
N MET A 110 -16.01 -11.01 0.96
CA MET A 110 -16.53 -9.77 1.55
C MET A 110 -17.73 -10.04 2.47
N TYR A 111 -18.67 -10.89 2.04
CA TYR A 111 -19.82 -11.28 2.86
C TYR A 111 -19.38 -12.06 4.12
N THR A 112 -18.57 -13.11 3.96
CA THR A 112 -18.11 -13.97 5.06
C THR A 112 -17.37 -13.18 6.13
N LEU A 113 -16.56 -12.20 5.73
CA LEU A 113 -15.75 -11.37 6.63
C LEU A 113 -16.53 -10.19 7.25
N GLY A 114 -17.83 -10.06 6.96
CA GLY A 114 -18.71 -9.05 7.56
C GLY A 114 -18.68 -7.67 6.88
N PHE A 115 -18.25 -7.60 5.62
CA PHE A 115 -18.29 -6.40 4.77
C PHE A 115 -19.54 -6.36 3.90
N ASP A 116 -20.70 -6.74 4.46
CA ASP A 116 -21.97 -6.89 3.74
C ASP A 116 -22.37 -5.64 2.96
N ASN A 117 -22.09 -4.46 3.52
CA ASN A 117 -22.40 -3.16 2.92
C ASN A 117 -21.60 -2.87 1.62
N TYR A 118 -20.57 -3.66 1.32
CA TYR A 118 -19.80 -3.57 0.08
C TYR A 118 -20.26 -4.58 -0.99
N VAL A 119 -21.01 -5.61 -0.62
CA VAL A 119 -21.36 -6.72 -1.53
C VAL A 119 -22.21 -6.24 -2.71
N ASP A 120 -23.29 -5.51 -2.45
CA ASP A 120 -24.20 -5.07 -3.51
C ASP A 120 -23.57 -4.05 -4.47
N PRO A 121 -22.84 -3.01 -4.00
CA PRO A 121 -22.09 -2.13 -4.88
C PRO A 121 -21.06 -2.87 -5.75
N LEU A 122 -20.36 -3.86 -5.17
CA LEU A 122 -19.37 -4.64 -5.91
C LEU A 122 -20.01 -5.58 -6.94
N LYS A 123 -21.18 -6.15 -6.65
CA LYS A 123 -21.96 -6.94 -7.62
C LYS A 123 -22.38 -6.09 -8.82
N GLU A 124 -22.91 -4.89 -8.57
CA GLU A 124 -23.28 -3.96 -9.64
C GLU A 124 -22.07 -3.59 -10.51
N TYR A 125 -20.93 -3.31 -9.87
CA TYR A 125 -19.67 -3.06 -10.57
C TYR A 125 -19.24 -4.25 -11.43
N LEU A 126 -19.29 -5.47 -10.89
CA LEU A 126 -18.90 -6.69 -11.59
C LEU A 126 -19.78 -6.95 -12.83
N THR A 127 -21.09 -6.73 -12.72
CA THR A 127 -22.01 -6.84 -13.86
C THR A 127 -21.65 -5.85 -14.96
N LYS A 128 -21.50 -4.56 -14.63
CA LYS A 128 -21.11 -3.53 -15.61
C LYS A 128 -19.75 -3.80 -16.23
N TYR A 129 -18.79 -4.30 -15.46
CA TYR A 129 -17.46 -4.64 -15.97
C TYR A 129 -17.52 -5.76 -17.02
N ARG A 130 -18.40 -6.76 -16.82
CA ARG A 130 -18.61 -7.84 -17.79
C ARG A 130 -19.26 -7.32 -19.08
N GLU A 131 -20.23 -6.41 -18.99
CA GLU A 131 -20.91 -5.82 -20.15
C GLU A 131 -19.98 -4.98 -21.04
N VAL A 132 -18.95 -4.36 -20.47
CA VAL A 132 -17.95 -3.57 -21.23
C VAL A 132 -16.91 -4.46 -21.93
N GLY A 133 -16.78 -5.72 -21.49
CA GLY A 133 -15.82 -6.68 -22.04
C GLY A 133 -16.30 -7.44 -23.29
N ASP A 134 -17.57 -7.31 -23.66
CA ASP A 134 -18.20 -7.84 -24.88
C ASP A 134 -18.29 -6.76 -25.98
#